data_AF-A0A8K0NUS3-F1
#
_entry.id   AF-A0A8K0NUS3-F1
#
_cell.length_a   1.000
_cell.length_b   1.000
_cell.length_c   1.000
_cell.angle_alpha   90.00
_cell.angle_beta   90.00
_cell.angle_gamma   90.00
#
_symmetry.space_group_name_H-M   'P 1'
#
loop_
_entity.id
_entity.type
_entity.pdbx_description
1 polymer ?
#
loop_
_entity_poly.entity_id
_entity_poly.type
_entity_poly.pdbx_seq_one_letter_code
_entity_poly.pdbx_strand_id
1 'polypeptide(L)'
;VHSPFVIGSSIFGILFWDVIYQTKVPKVFLCPYQSLPLDLTSGEFYTNRESQTKTRIAQIKELWSECEMYDHVRKTWSKEEGKKSIVSWKIFQNLDQFECKFIQVKEPNSHLTPSQKTWLLHLNLAGGDAFACCVNRVHSPFVIGSSIFGILFWDVIYQTKVPKVFLCPYQSLPLDLTSGEFYTNRESQTKTRIAQIKELWSECEMYDHVRKTWSKEEGKKSIVSWKIFQN
;
A
#
# COMPACT_ATOMS: atom_id res chain seq x y z
N VAL A 1 6.40 -6.07 -6.67
CA VAL A 1 6.59 -4.71 -6.10
C VAL A 1 7.21 -4.87 -4.72
N HIS A 2 8.44 -4.42 -4.53
CA HIS A 2 9.14 -4.47 -3.26
C HIS A 2 9.28 -3.06 -2.68
N SER A 3 9.37 -2.95 -1.36
CA SER A 3 9.60 -1.65 -0.71
C SER A 3 10.96 -1.07 -1.16
N PRO A 4 11.06 0.26 -1.39
CA PRO A 4 12.33 0.94 -1.68
C PRO A 4 13.43 0.60 -0.68
N PHE A 5 13.05 0.40 0.59
CA PHE A 5 13.99 -0.01 1.63
C PHE A 5 14.64 -1.37 1.34
N VAL A 6 13.85 -2.37 0.92
CA VAL A 6 14.35 -3.72 0.65
C VAL A 6 15.26 -3.74 -0.58
N ILE A 7 14.91 -2.94 -1.59
CA ILE A 7 15.74 -2.77 -2.80
C ILE A 7 17.06 -2.11 -2.41
N GLY A 8 17.01 -0.96 -1.71
CA GLY A 8 18.20 -0.24 -1.26
C GLY A 8 19.09 -1.07 -0.35
N SER A 9 18.52 -1.79 0.62
CA SER A 9 19.29 -2.64 1.53
C SER A 9 19.94 -3.83 0.82
N SER A 10 19.30 -4.35 -0.23
CA SER A 10 19.84 -5.46 -1.02
C SER A 10 20.97 -5.01 -1.95
N ILE A 11 20.81 -3.84 -2.61
CA ILE A 11 21.88 -3.23 -3.40
C ILE A 11 23.07 -2.91 -2.49
N PHE A 12 22.84 -2.31 -1.32
CA PHE A 12 23.87 -2.10 -0.31
C PHE A 12 24.54 -3.41 0.11
N GLY A 13 23.76 -4.45 0.40
CA GLY A 13 24.28 -5.76 0.78
C GLY A 13 25.17 -6.41 -0.28
N ILE A 14 24.83 -6.28 -1.57
CA ILE A 14 25.64 -6.78 -2.68
C ILE A 14 26.90 -5.93 -2.85
N LEU A 15 26.75 -4.60 -2.91
CA LEU A 15 27.86 -3.68 -3.15
C LEU A 15 28.81 -3.57 -1.96
N PHE A 16 28.42 -3.97 -0.74
CA PHE A 16 29.25 -3.87 0.47
C PHE A 16 29.41 -5.22 1.19
N TRP A 17 29.15 -6.35 0.53
CA TRP A 17 29.12 -7.67 1.16
C TRP A 17 30.37 -7.96 2.02
N ASP A 18 31.55 -7.80 1.45
CA ASP A 18 32.84 -8.03 2.11
C ASP A 18 33.12 -7.04 3.25
N VAL A 19 32.53 -5.84 3.20
CA VAL A 19 32.62 -4.85 4.29
C VAL A 19 31.69 -5.24 5.44
N ILE A 20 30.44 -5.62 5.14
CA ILE A 20 29.42 -5.98 6.13
C ILE A 20 29.84 -7.24 6.89
N TYR A 21 30.24 -8.28 6.16
CA TYR A 21 30.49 -9.63 6.69
C TYR A 21 31.97 -9.90 7.02
N GLN A 22 32.82 -8.87 7.14
CA GLN A 22 34.20 -9.06 7.54
C GLN A 22 34.33 -9.65 8.96
N THR A 23 35.35 -10.49 9.17
CA THR A 23 35.60 -11.18 10.44
C THR A 23 36.52 -10.42 11.39
N LYS A 24 37.07 -9.28 10.96
CA LYS A 24 38.06 -8.50 11.74
C LYS A 24 37.45 -7.68 12.88
N VAL A 25 36.14 -7.44 12.84
CA VAL A 25 35.43 -6.70 13.90
C VAL A 25 35.07 -7.70 15.02
N PRO A 26 35.55 -7.52 16.25
CA PRO A 26 35.29 -8.47 17.32
C PRO A 26 33.83 -8.42 17.78
N LYS A 27 33.30 -9.55 18.24
CA LYS A 27 31.99 -9.69 18.91
C LYS A 27 30.74 -9.33 18.09
N VAL A 28 30.85 -9.02 16.80
CA VAL A 28 29.67 -8.72 15.95
C VAL A 28 29.01 -9.98 15.39
N PHE A 29 29.76 -11.09 15.28
CA PHE A 29 29.25 -12.43 15.02
C PHE A 29 29.65 -13.34 16.17
N LEU A 30 28.68 -13.75 16.97
CA LEU A 30 28.80 -14.64 18.11
C LEU A 30 28.55 -16.10 17.75
N CYS A 31 27.80 -16.38 16.67
CA CYS A 31 27.55 -17.76 16.21
C CYS A 31 27.41 -17.89 14.69
N PRO A 32 27.58 -19.12 14.14
CA PRO A 32 27.52 -19.38 12.69
C PRO A 32 26.15 -19.16 12.05
N TYR A 33 25.08 -19.04 12.84
CA TYR A 33 23.71 -18.91 12.34
C TYR A 33 23.23 -17.45 12.20
N GLN A 34 24.07 -16.49 12.58
CA GLN A 34 23.74 -15.08 12.43
C GLN A 34 23.75 -14.67 10.96
N SER A 35 22.65 -14.05 10.53
CA SER A 35 22.52 -13.50 9.17
C SER A 35 23.03 -12.07 9.02
N LEU A 36 23.23 -11.36 10.14
CA LEU A 36 23.64 -9.95 10.18
C LEU A 36 24.62 -9.75 11.35
N PRO A 37 25.60 -8.83 11.21
CA PRO A 37 26.43 -8.44 12.34
C PRO A 37 25.59 -7.67 13.37
N LEU A 38 25.86 -7.87 14.66
CA LEU A 38 25.09 -7.24 15.74
C LEU A 38 25.15 -5.71 15.74
N ASP A 39 26.20 -5.14 15.16
CA ASP A 39 26.38 -3.69 15.09
C ASP A 39 25.69 -3.04 13.89
N LEU A 40 25.10 -3.79 12.94
CA LEU A 40 24.59 -3.26 11.66
C LEU A 40 23.64 -2.06 11.81
N THR A 41 22.80 -2.05 12.84
CA THR A 41 21.83 -0.98 13.11
C THR A 41 22.29 0.01 14.18
N SER A 42 23.51 -0.11 14.68
CA SER A 42 24.10 0.80 15.65
C SER A 42 24.95 1.88 14.95
N GLY A 43 25.23 2.97 15.67
CA GLY A 43 26.17 3.99 15.20
C GLY A 43 27.61 3.48 15.05
N GLU A 44 27.92 2.31 15.62
CA GLU A 44 29.26 1.73 15.63
C GLU A 44 29.59 0.97 14.35
N PHE A 45 28.58 0.56 13.56
CA PHE A 45 28.81 -0.18 12.30
C PHE A 45 29.80 0.54 11.39
N TYR A 46 29.56 1.84 11.20
CA TYR A 46 30.39 2.69 10.35
C TYR A 46 31.77 2.90 10.97
N THR A 47 31.85 3.26 12.25
CA THR A 47 33.14 3.55 12.91
C THR A 47 34.04 2.33 12.92
N ASN A 48 33.49 1.13 13.13
CA ASN A 48 34.22 -0.13 13.11
C ASN A 48 34.75 -0.51 11.72
N ARG A 49 34.21 0.09 10.66
CA ARG A 49 34.49 -0.25 9.25
C ARG A 49 34.80 0.98 8.40
N GLU A 50 35.21 2.07 9.02
CA GLU A 50 35.24 3.39 8.37
C GLU A 50 36.16 3.38 7.15
N SER A 51 37.38 2.85 7.32
CA SER A 51 38.37 2.76 6.25
C SER A 51 37.83 1.95 5.06
N GLN A 52 37.29 0.75 5.29
CA GLN A 52 36.77 -0.11 4.23
C GLN A 52 35.54 0.51 3.55
N THR A 53 34.68 1.16 4.35
CA THR A 53 33.48 1.84 3.86
C THR A 53 33.85 3.00 2.94
N LYS A 54 34.79 3.87 3.36
CA LYS A 54 35.29 4.98 2.55
C LYS A 54 35.94 4.48 1.26
N THR A 55 36.76 3.43 1.33
CA THR A 55 37.36 2.82 0.14
C THR A 55 36.29 2.30 -0.82
N ARG A 56 35.26 1.57 -0.34
CA ARG A 56 34.19 1.06 -1.20
C ARG A 56 33.34 2.18 -1.80
N ILE A 57 33.10 3.27 -1.06
CA ILE A 57 32.40 4.45 -1.60
C ILE A 57 33.21 5.10 -2.74
N ALA A 58 34.51 5.31 -2.55
CA ALA A 58 35.38 5.85 -3.59
C ALA A 58 35.43 4.93 -4.83
N GLN A 59 35.52 3.61 -4.60
CA GLN A 59 35.41 2.61 -5.65
C GLN A 59 34.13 2.79 -6.47
N ILE A 60 32.97 2.85 -5.82
CA ILE A 60 31.67 2.97 -6.52
C ILE A 60 31.52 4.31 -7.25
N LYS A 61 31.99 5.42 -6.66
CA LYS A 61 31.72 6.76 -7.18
C LYS A 61 32.72 7.23 -8.24
N GLU A 62 33.99 6.87 -8.10
CA GLU A 62 35.08 7.57 -8.79
C GLU A 62 36.06 6.61 -9.47
N LEU A 63 36.23 5.38 -8.96
CA LEU A 63 37.31 4.50 -9.44
C LEU A 63 36.82 3.37 -10.34
N TRP A 64 35.67 2.74 -10.03
CA TRP A 64 35.15 1.65 -10.83
C TRP A 64 34.51 2.18 -12.10
N SER A 65 34.93 1.62 -13.22
CA SER A 65 34.16 1.61 -14.45
C SER A 65 32.86 0.82 -14.27
N GLU A 66 31.92 1.01 -15.21
CA GLU A 66 30.66 0.24 -15.23
C GLU A 66 30.92 -1.28 -15.30
N CYS A 67 31.92 -1.71 -16.07
CA CYS A 67 32.35 -3.11 -16.16
C CYS A 67 32.84 -3.65 -14.80
N GLU A 68 33.67 -2.90 -14.07
CA GLU A 68 34.17 -3.33 -12.76
C GLU A 68 33.04 -3.39 -11.72
N MET A 69 32.09 -2.46 -11.79
CA MET A 69 30.89 -2.50 -10.96
C MET A 69 30.08 -3.78 -11.23
N TYR A 70 29.80 -4.10 -12.49
CA TYR A 70 29.08 -5.32 -12.86
C TYR A 70 29.84 -6.58 -12.47
N ASP A 71 31.15 -6.60 -12.66
CA ASP A 71 31.99 -7.74 -12.26
C ASP A 71 31.95 -7.96 -10.75
N HIS A 72 32.00 -6.89 -9.95
CA HIS A 72 31.86 -6.97 -8.49
C HIS A 72 30.49 -7.51 -8.08
N VAL A 73 29.42 -6.98 -8.66
CA VAL A 73 28.04 -7.44 -8.42
C VAL A 73 27.89 -8.91 -8.79
N ARG A 74 28.33 -9.31 -9.99
CA ARG A 74 28.24 -10.69 -10.50
C ARG A 74 29.04 -11.66 -9.63
N LYS A 75 30.27 -11.31 -9.25
CA LYS A 75 31.11 -12.15 -8.37
C LYS A 75 30.46 -12.35 -7.00
N THR A 76 29.92 -11.27 -6.42
CA THR A 76 29.22 -11.34 -5.13
C THR A 76 27.97 -12.20 -5.24
N TRP A 77 27.16 -11.97 -6.27
CA TRP A 77 25.94 -12.73 -6.53
C TRP A 77 26.23 -14.23 -6.64
N SER A 78 27.11 -14.63 -7.57
CA SER A 78 27.40 -16.04 -7.84
C SER A 78 27.93 -16.82 -6.63
N LYS A 79 28.55 -16.13 -5.68
CA LYS A 79 29.16 -16.75 -4.49
C LYS A 79 28.22 -16.78 -3.28
N GLU A 80 27.38 -15.77 -3.15
CA GLU A 80 26.66 -15.48 -1.91
C GLU A 80 25.14 -15.66 -2.01
N GLU A 81 24.61 -15.82 -3.23
CA GLU A 81 23.18 -16.03 -3.49
C GLU A 81 22.58 -17.13 -2.61
N GLY A 82 21.36 -16.88 -2.11
CA GLY A 82 20.61 -17.82 -1.29
C GLY A 82 21.00 -17.84 0.19
N LYS A 83 22.11 -17.21 0.58
CA LYS A 83 22.48 -17.08 2.01
C LYS A 83 21.52 -16.15 2.74
N LYS A 84 21.14 -16.51 3.96
CA LYS A 84 20.33 -15.63 4.83
C LYS A 84 21.16 -14.40 5.22
N SER A 85 20.84 -13.24 4.66
CA SER A 85 21.64 -12.01 4.75
C SER A 85 20.75 -10.76 4.74
N ILE A 86 21.36 -9.57 4.66
CA ILE A 86 20.64 -8.30 4.41
C ILE A 86 20.04 -8.24 3.00
N VAL A 87 20.53 -9.09 2.09
CA VAL A 87 20.10 -9.14 0.70
C VAL A 87 18.85 -10.00 0.59
N SER A 88 17.78 -9.43 0.05
CA SER A 88 16.58 -10.18 -0.31
C SER A 88 16.75 -10.73 -1.72
N TRP A 89 17.35 -11.91 -1.86
CA TRP A 89 17.67 -12.53 -3.16
C TRP A 89 16.48 -12.71 -4.11
N LYS A 90 15.25 -12.72 -3.57
CA LYS A 90 14.02 -12.90 -4.36
C LYS A 90 13.57 -11.65 -5.13
N ILE A 91 14.20 -10.49 -4.90
CA ILE A 91 13.72 -9.23 -5.49
C ILE A 91 14.26 -8.95 -6.89
N PHE A 92 15.42 -9.53 -7.25
CA PHE A 92 16.02 -9.39 -8.57
C PHE A 92 15.82 -10.71 -9.31
N GLN A 93 15.18 -10.67 -10.48
CA GLN A 93 15.01 -11.87 -11.31
C GLN A 93 16.28 -12.22 -12.07
N ASN A 94 17.07 -11.21 -12.44
CA ASN A 94 18.37 -11.32 -13.08
C ASN A 94 19.16 -10.01 -12.88
N LEU A 95 20.40 -10.00 -13.35
CA LEU A 95 21.29 -8.84 -13.33
C LEU A 95 21.00 -7.85 -14.47
N ASP A 96 19.88 -7.92 -15.21
CA ASP A 96 19.63 -7.00 -16.33
C ASP A 96 18.71 -5.82 -15.94
N GLN A 97 18.33 -5.73 -14.65
CA GLN A 97 17.37 -4.75 -14.12
C GLN A 97 18.06 -3.64 -13.33
N PHE A 98 18.79 -2.76 -14.01
CA PHE A 98 19.53 -1.65 -13.36
C PHE A 98 18.90 -0.26 -13.53
N GLU A 99 17.89 -0.10 -14.41
CA GLU A 99 17.10 1.12 -14.46
C GLU A 99 15.91 1.01 -13.50
N CYS A 100 15.80 1.94 -12.54
CA CYS A 100 14.69 1.93 -11.59
C CYS A 100 14.22 3.35 -11.26
N LYS A 101 12.91 3.46 -10.98
CA LYS A 101 12.28 4.67 -10.45
C LYS A 101 11.78 4.40 -9.05
N PHE A 102 12.10 5.29 -8.11
CA PHE A 102 11.65 5.19 -6.73
C PHE A 102 10.30 5.91 -6.58
N ILE A 103 9.22 5.16 -6.46
CA ILE A 103 7.87 5.72 -6.34
C ILE A 103 7.34 5.53 -4.92
N GLN A 104 7.20 6.63 -4.17
CA GLN A 104 6.49 6.63 -2.90
C GLN A 104 5.00 6.86 -3.14
N VAL A 105 4.21 5.79 -3.07
CA VAL A 105 2.75 5.85 -3.22
C VAL A 105 2.11 6.38 -1.93
N LYS A 106 1.09 7.24 -2.09
CA LYS A 106 0.29 7.83 -1.02
C LYS A 106 -1.20 7.68 -1.29
N GLU A 107 -1.94 7.33 -0.25
CA GLU A 107 -3.40 7.33 -0.27
C GLU A 107 -3.95 8.75 -0.44
N PRO A 108 -5.20 8.89 -0.95
CA PRO A 108 -5.87 10.19 -1.00
C PRO A 108 -5.86 10.85 0.39
N ASN A 109 -5.62 12.17 0.41
CA ASN A 109 -5.54 12.99 1.62
C ASN A 109 -4.39 12.63 2.59
N SER A 110 -3.48 11.73 2.21
CA SER A 110 -2.27 11.46 2.99
C SER A 110 -1.07 12.29 2.51
N HIS A 111 -0.23 12.71 3.45
CA HIS A 111 0.95 13.51 3.17
C HIS A 111 2.24 12.69 3.28
N LEU A 112 3.29 13.15 2.60
CA LEU A 112 4.66 12.66 2.83
C LEU A 112 5.11 13.09 4.23
N THR A 113 5.65 12.13 4.99
CA THR A 113 6.34 12.43 6.25
C THR A 113 7.63 13.22 5.98
N PRO A 114 8.18 13.94 6.98
CA PRO A 114 9.47 14.63 6.83
C PRO A 114 10.58 13.70 6.34
N SER A 115 10.70 12.50 6.94
CA SER A 115 11.70 11.51 6.52
C SER A 115 11.50 11.07 5.07
N GLN A 116 10.26 10.84 4.62
CA GLN A 116 10.01 10.50 3.21
C GLN A 116 10.41 11.63 2.26
N LYS A 117 10.13 12.88 2.62
CA LYS A 117 10.57 14.05 1.83
C LYS A 117 12.09 14.13 1.76
N THR A 118 12.78 13.96 2.90
CA THR A 118 14.25 13.95 2.96
C THR A 118 14.85 12.85 2.10
N TRP A 119 14.29 11.63 2.14
CA TRP A 119 14.76 10.52 1.31
C TRP A 119 14.54 10.78 -0.18
N LEU A 120 13.36 11.25 -0.60
CA LEU A 120 13.10 11.60 -2.00
C LEU A 120 14.08 12.68 -2.50
N LEU A 121 14.34 13.69 -1.67
CA LEU A 121 15.30 14.75 -1.99
C LEU A 121 16.72 14.19 -2.16
N HIS A 122 17.22 13.41 -1.19
CA HIS A 122 18.57 12.85 -1.27
C HIS A 122 18.75 11.88 -2.43
N LEU A 123 17.73 11.10 -2.79
CA LEU A 123 17.78 10.22 -3.96
C LEU A 123 17.90 11.03 -5.26
N ASN A 124 17.12 12.10 -5.41
CA ASN A 124 17.20 12.97 -6.59
C ASN A 124 18.53 13.74 -6.65
N LEU A 125 19.04 14.23 -5.51
CA LEU A 125 20.36 14.88 -5.45
C LEU A 125 21.51 13.93 -5.80
N ALA A 126 21.34 12.62 -5.57
CA ALA A 126 22.28 11.59 -5.97
C ALA A 126 22.15 11.18 -7.45
N GLY A 127 21.28 11.83 -8.24
CA GLY A 127 21.05 11.54 -9.66
C GLY A 127 20.04 10.43 -9.94
N GLY A 128 19.31 9.96 -8.92
CA GLY A 128 18.23 8.97 -9.10
C GLY A 128 16.89 9.61 -9.47
N ASP A 129 15.97 8.80 -9.99
CA ASP A 129 14.60 9.21 -10.35
C ASP A 129 13.62 8.85 -9.22
N ALA A 130 13.31 9.79 -8.32
CA ALA A 130 12.45 9.57 -7.17
C ALA A 130 11.22 10.51 -7.12
N PHE A 131 10.03 9.91 -7.04
CA PHE A 131 8.73 10.60 -7.14
C PHE A 131 7.77 10.21 -6.02
N ALA A 132 6.87 11.12 -5.68
CA ALA A 132 5.68 10.82 -4.91
C ALA A 132 4.47 10.70 -5.84
N CYS A 133 3.70 9.62 -5.70
CA CYS A 133 2.47 9.41 -6.45
C CYS A 133 1.30 9.40 -5.48
N CYS A 134 0.43 10.41 -5.58
CA CYS A 134 -0.82 10.46 -4.84
C CYS A 134 -1.92 9.81 -5.67
N VAL A 135 -2.50 8.72 -5.15
CA VAL A 135 -3.64 8.08 -5.81
C VAL A 135 -4.87 8.90 -5.49
N ASN A 136 -5.50 9.48 -6.51
CA ASN A 136 -6.82 10.07 -6.36
C ASN A 136 -7.86 8.94 -6.32
N ARG A 137 -8.78 9.01 -5.34
CA ARG A 137 -9.93 8.07 -5.30
C ARG A 137 -10.85 8.41 -6.47
N VAL A 138 -10.79 7.60 -7.52
CA VAL A 138 -11.83 7.58 -8.55
C VAL A 138 -12.79 6.46 -8.18
N HIS A 139 -13.95 6.81 -7.65
CA HIS A 139 -15.00 5.83 -7.39
C HIS A 139 -15.67 5.46 -8.71
N SER A 140 -15.91 4.17 -8.94
CA SER A 140 -16.60 3.76 -10.17
C SER A 140 -18.06 4.26 -10.14
N PRO A 141 -18.68 4.54 -11.30
CA PRO A 141 -20.09 4.92 -11.36
C PRO A 141 -21.02 3.92 -10.67
N PHE A 142 -20.64 2.64 -10.66
CA PHE A 142 -21.35 1.60 -9.93
C PHE A 142 -21.35 1.82 -8.41
N VAL A 143 -20.21 2.18 -7.81
CA VAL A 143 -20.15 2.39 -6.35
C VAL A 143 -20.89 3.68 -5.95
N ILE A 144 -20.80 4.72 -6.77
CA ILE A 144 -21.58 5.95 -6.59
C ILE A 144 -23.08 5.63 -6.69
N GLY A 145 -23.50 4.97 -7.77
CA GLY A 145 -24.91 4.62 -8.02
C GLY A 145 -25.50 3.70 -6.95
N SER A 146 -24.77 2.68 -6.52
CA SER A 146 -25.21 1.78 -5.43
C SER A 146 -25.31 2.50 -4.08
N SER A 147 -24.45 3.49 -3.83
CA SER A 147 -24.51 4.27 -2.59
C SER A 147 -25.69 5.24 -2.60
N ILE A 148 -25.96 5.91 -3.73
CA ILE A 148 -27.16 6.74 -3.91
C ILE A 148 -28.42 5.88 -3.76
N PHE A 149 -28.45 4.71 -4.40
CA PHE A 149 -29.54 3.75 -4.26
C PHE A 149 -29.73 3.32 -2.80
N GLY A 150 -28.65 2.98 -2.10
CA GLY A 150 -28.70 2.57 -0.70
C GLY A 150 -29.26 3.65 0.24
N ILE A 151 -28.94 4.92 0.00
CA ILE A 151 -29.48 6.06 0.77
C ILE A 151 -30.95 6.27 0.42
N LEU A 152 -31.29 6.30 -0.87
CA LEU A 152 -32.66 6.56 -1.32
C LEU A 152 -33.62 5.40 -1.04
N PHE A 153 -33.15 4.17 -0.88
CA PHE A 153 -33.98 2.98 -0.64
C PHE A 153 -33.69 2.29 0.69
N TRP A 154 -33.04 2.96 1.65
CA TRP A 154 -32.60 2.34 2.91
C TRP A 154 -33.72 1.55 3.62
N ASP A 155 -34.86 2.21 3.84
CA ASP A 155 -36.02 1.63 4.53
C ASP A 155 -36.70 0.51 3.73
N VAL A 156 -36.51 0.47 2.41
CA VAL A 156 -36.98 -0.62 1.55
C VAL A 156 -36.02 -1.81 1.64
N ILE A 157 -34.71 -1.58 1.53
CA ILE A 157 -33.67 -2.63 1.54
C ILE A 157 -33.65 -3.35 2.89
N TYR A 158 -33.58 -2.60 3.98
CA TYR A 158 -33.37 -3.12 5.34
C TYR A 158 -34.67 -3.38 6.12
N GLN A 159 -35.83 -3.44 5.46
CA GLN A 159 -37.08 -3.78 6.14
C GLN A 159 -37.03 -5.19 6.75
N THR A 160 -37.66 -5.36 7.91
CA THR A 160 -37.68 -6.63 8.66
C THR A 160 -38.87 -7.52 8.32
N LYS A 161 -39.79 -7.06 7.46
CA LYS A 161 -41.03 -7.79 7.12
C LYS A 161 -40.81 -8.94 6.15
N VAL A 162 -39.68 -8.97 5.43
CA VAL A 162 -39.34 -10.07 4.53
C VAL A 162 -38.67 -11.18 5.36
N PRO A 163 -39.23 -12.40 5.40
CA PRO A 163 -38.67 -13.47 6.22
C PRO A 163 -37.34 -13.98 5.65
N LYS A 164 -36.45 -14.44 6.54
CA LYS A 164 -35.19 -15.15 6.21
C LYS A 164 -34.14 -14.38 5.38
N VAL A 165 -34.33 -13.09 5.10
CA VAL A 165 -33.32 -12.29 4.38
C VAL A 165 -32.20 -11.78 5.31
N PHE A 166 -32.48 -11.66 6.60
CA PHE A 166 -31.49 -11.48 7.65
C PHE A 166 -31.61 -12.64 8.65
N LEU A 167 -30.55 -13.43 8.74
CA LEU A 167 -30.37 -14.56 9.64
C LEU A 167 -29.62 -14.18 10.93
N CYS A 168 -28.82 -13.10 10.91
CA CYS A 168 -28.10 -12.63 12.10
C CYS A 168 -27.92 -11.09 12.14
N PRO A 169 -27.66 -10.52 13.33
CA PRO A 169 -27.52 -9.06 13.51
C PRO A 169 -26.30 -8.43 12.82
N TYR A 170 -25.31 -9.24 12.41
CA TYR A 170 -24.06 -8.77 11.80
C TYR A 170 -24.08 -8.75 10.27
N GLN A 171 -25.17 -9.19 9.64
CA GLN A 171 -25.31 -9.14 8.19
C GLN A 171 -25.43 -7.70 7.71
N SER A 172 -24.61 -7.35 6.73
CA SER A 172 -24.58 -6.02 6.14
C SER A 172 -25.57 -5.83 4.99
N LEU A 173 -26.07 -6.91 4.41
CA LEU A 173 -26.98 -6.91 3.26
C LEU A 173 -28.01 -8.03 3.43
N PRO A 174 -29.25 -7.84 2.94
CA PRO A 174 -30.22 -8.92 2.90
C PRO A 174 -29.78 -9.97 1.87
N LEU A 175 -30.00 -11.25 2.18
CA LEU A 175 -29.57 -12.37 1.34
C LEU A 175 -30.21 -12.37 -0.06
N ASP A 176 -31.35 -11.72 -0.22
CA ASP A 176 -32.06 -11.65 -1.49
C ASP A 176 -31.63 -10.48 -2.37
N LEU A 177 -30.80 -9.54 -1.90
CA LEU A 177 -30.44 -8.30 -2.62
C LEU A 177 -29.91 -8.52 -4.04
N THR A 178 -29.15 -9.60 -4.25
CA THR A 178 -28.53 -9.94 -5.55
C THR A 178 -29.32 -11.01 -6.31
N SER A 179 -30.53 -11.33 -5.84
CA SER A 179 -31.40 -12.33 -6.45
C SER A 179 -32.58 -11.67 -7.18
N GLY A 180 -33.22 -12.42 -8.08
CA GLY A 180 -34.48 -11.98 -8.71
C GLY A 180 -35.60 -11.72 -7.71
N GLU A 181 -35.51 -12.27 -6.49
CA GLU A 181 -36.54 -12.16 -5.47
C GLU A 181 -36.51 -10.83 -4.69
N PHE A 182 -35.45 -10.03 -4.79
CA PHE A 182 -35.38 -8.76 -4.06
C PHE A 182 -36.57 -7.84 -4.38
N TYR A 183 -36.86 -7.73 -5.68
CA TYR A 183 -37.94 -6.89 -6.19
C TYR A 183 -39.30 -7.47 -5.84
N THR A 184 -39.53 -8.77 -6.08
CA THR A 184 -40.82 -9.43 -5.84
C THR A 184 -41.21 -9.33 -4.36
N ASN A 185 -40.25 -9.56 -3.45
CA ASN A 185 -40.46 -9.44 -2.01
C ASN A 185 -40.79 -8.01 -1.53
N ARG A 186 -40.50 -6.99 -2.33
CA ARG A 186 -40.60 -5.57 -1.95
C ARG A 186 -41.30 -4.72 -3.01
N GLU A 187 -42.11 -5.33 -3.86
CA GLU A 187 -42.60 -4.70 -5.09
C GLU A 187 -43.38 -3.43 -4.79
N SER A 188 -44.32 -3.50 -3.85
CA SER A 188 -45.14 -2.36 -3.43
C SER A 188 -44.27 -1.21 -2.89
N GLN A 189 -43.35 -1.49 -1.96
CA GLN A 189 -42.50 -0.44 -1.38
C GLN A 189 -41.54 0.16 -2.42
N THR A 190 -41.02 -0.68 -3.31
CA THR A 190 -40.13 -0.27 -4.40
C THR A 190 -40.88 0.65 -5.37
N LYS A 191 -42.08 0.28 -5.79
CA LYS A 191 -42.93 1.12 -6.65
C LYS A 191 -43.29 2.44 -5.99
N THR A 192 -43.65 2.43 -4.71
CA THR A 192 -43.92 3.66 -3.95
C THR A 192 -42.69 4.56 -3.88
N ARG A 193 -41.50 4.03 -3.56
CA ARG A 193 -40.26 4.83 -3.50
C ARG A 193 -39.85 5.38 -4.87
N ILE A 194 -40.07 4.63 -5.95
CA ILE A 194 -39.82 5.13 -7.31
C ILE A 194 -40.77 6.30 -7.64
N ALA A 195 -42.07 6.19 -7.33
CA ALA A 195 -43.01 7.28 -7.55
C ALA A 195 -42.65 8.52 -6.71
N GLN A 196 -42.25 8.30 -5.45
CA GLN A 196 -41.71 9.36 -4.58
C GLN A 196 -40.55 10.10 -5.23
N ILE A 197 -39.53 9.38 -5.69
CA ILE A 197 -38.33 9.99 -6.29
C ILE A 197 -38.64 10.71 -7.60
N LYS A 198 -39.53 10.16 -8.45
CA LYS A 198 -39.77 10.69 -9.79
C LYS A 198 -40.77 11.85 -9.83
N GLU A 199 -41.85 11.76 -9.07
CA GLU A 199 -43.03 12.59 -9.29
C GLU A 199 -43.59 13.22 -8.00
N LEU A 200 -43.42 12.59 -6.83
CA LEU A 200 -44.14 13.02 -5.63
C LEU A 200 -43.30 13.85 -4.66
N TRP A 201 -41.99 13.62 -4.57
CA TRP A 201 -41.12 14.41 -3.70
C TRP A 201 -40.70 15.69 -4.38
N SER A 202 -40.92 16.80 -3.69
CA SER A 202 -40.17 18.03 -3.91
C SER A 202 -38.68 17.84 -3.60
N GLU A 203 -37.85 18.77 -4.09
CA GLU A 203 -36.42 18.78 -3.77
C GLU A 203 -36.16 18.82 -2.26
N CYS A 204 -36.95 19.60 -1.51
CA CYS A 204 -36.88 19.66 -0.05
C CYS A 204 -37.17 18.30 0.60
N GLU A 205 -38.19 17.57 0.15
CA GLU A 205 -38.53 16.25 0.70
C GLU A 205 -37.46 15.20 0.37
N MET A 206 -36.92 15.25 -0.84
CA MET A 206 -35.78 14.40 -1.23
C MET A 206 -34.56 14.68 -0.34
N TYR A 207 -34.23 15.96 -0.14
CA TYR A 207 -33.12 16.37 0.70
C TYR A 207 -33.33 15.95 2.16
N ASP A 208 -34.53 16.16 2.70
CA ASP A 208 -34.89 15.73 4.05
C ASP A 208 -34.77 14.22 4.22
N HIS A 209 -35.22 13.44 3.23
CA HIS A 209 -35.10 11.98 3.25
C HIS A 209 -33.62 11.54 3.28
N VAL A 210 -32.80 12.10 2.38
CA VAL A 210 -31.36 11.83 2.32
C VAL A 210 -30.69 12.20 3.64
N ARG A 211 -30.95 13.40 4.17
CA ARG A 211 -30.36 13.90 5.42
C ARG A 211 -30.76 13.05 6.63
N LYS A 212 -32.04 12.67 6.74
CA LYS A 212 -32.53 11.81 7.83
C LYS A 212 -31.93 10.40 7.76
N THR A 213 -31.80 9.85 6.56
CA THR A 213 -31.16 8.55 6.36
C THR A 213 -29.68 8.62 6.72
N TRP A 214 -28.99 9.66 6.24
CA TRP A 214 -27.57 9.88 6.54
C TRP A 214 -27.31 9.98 8.04
N SER A 215 -28.00 10.88 8.74
CA SER A 215 -27.75 11.15 10.16
C SER A 215 -27.96 9.94 11.07
N LYS A 216 -28.82 8.99 10.65
CA LYS A 216 -29.16 7.81 11.44
C LYS A 216 -28.31 6.59 11.10
N GLU A 217 -27.89 6.47 9.85
CA GLU A 217 -27.38 5.21 9.29
C GLU A 217 -25.89 5.28 8.90
N GLU A 218 -25.30 6.49 8.86
CA GLU A 218 -23.88 6.69 8.53
C GLU A 218 -22.96 5.79 9.36
N GLY A 219 -21.95 5.22 8.69
CA GLY A 219 -20.95 4.36 9.32
C GLY A 219 -21.37 2.90 9.49
N LYS A 220 -22.65 2.56 9.29
CA LYS A 220 -23.11 1.16 9.32
C LYS A 220 -22.56 0.37 8.12
N LYS A 221 -22.14 -0.87 8.36
CA LYS A 221 -21.73 -1.78 7.30
C LYS A 221 -22.96 -2.12 6.43
N SER A 222 -22.98 -1.59 5.20
CA SER A 222 -24.15 -1.59 4.33
C SER A 222 -23.73 -1.53 2.85
N ILE A 223 -24.70 -1.48 1.93
CA ILE A 223 -24.47 -1.22 0.50
C ILE A 223 -23.88 0.18 0.26
N VAL A 224 -24.05 1.11 1.19
CA VAL A 224 -23.58 2.50 1.05
C VAL A 224 -22.09 2.57 1.40
N SER A 225 -21.30 3.05 0.44
CA SER A 225 -19.91 3.39 0.68
C SER A 225 -19.83 4.80 1.27
N TRP A 226 -20.06 4.95 2.58
CA TRP A 226 -20.10 6.24 3.28
C TRP A 226 -18.89 7.14 3.01
N LYS A 227 -17.71 6.54 2.84
CA LYS A 227 -16.44 7.23 2.58
C LYS A 227 -16.37 7.95 1.23
N ILE A 228 -17.34 7.76 0.33
CA ILE A 228 -17.38 8.41 -0.99
C ILE A 228 -17.82 9.87 -0.89
N PHE A 229 -18.65 10.20 0.11
CA PHE A 229 -19.26 11.53 0.24
C PHE A 229 -18.65 12.33 1.41
N GLN A 230 -17.67 11.77 2.09
CA GLN A 230 -16.89 12.45 3.13
C GLN A 230 -15.68 13.10 2.45
N ASN A 231 -15.67 14.43 2.35
CA ASN A 231 -14.52 15.20 1.88
C ASN A 231 -13.40 15.21 2.92
#